data_AF-A0A2V7KCW2-F1
#
_entry.id   AF-A0A2V7KCW2-F1
#
_cell.length_a   1.000
_cell.length_b   1.000
_cell.length_c   1.000
_cell.angle_alpha   90.00
_cell.angle_beta   90.00
_cell.angle_gamma   90.00
#
_symmetry.space_group_name_H-M   'P 1'
#
loop_
_entity.id
_entity.type
_entity.pdbx_description
1 polymer ?
#
loop_
_entity_poly.entity_id
_entity_poly.type
_entity_poly.pdbx_seq_one_letter_code
_entity_poly.pdbx_strand_id
1 'polypeptide(L)' 'VIGDADGLPTELLERAESRWSLGPLTLPHEIARVVVYEQLYRAHTIRRGEKYHRGS' A
#
# COMPACT_ATOMS: atom_id res chain seq x y z
N VAL A 1 -8.26 2.08 0.03
CA VAL A 1 -8.86 1.95 -1.32
C VAL A 1 -7.76 2.24 -2.35
N ILE A 2 -7.72 1.51 -3.46
CA ILE A 2 -6.84 1.81 -4.60
C ILE A 2 -7.75 2.14 -5.77
N GLY A 3 -7.54 3.32 -6.38
CA GLY A 3 -8.33 3.78 -7.53
C GLY A 3 -7.98 3.03 -8.80
N ASP A 4 -8.73 3.30 -9.86
CA ASP A 4 -8.42 2.85 -11.22
C ASP A 4 -7.47 3.85 -11.90
N ALA A 5 -7.46 3.88 -13.23
CA ALA A 5 -6.62 4.79 -14.01
C ALA A 5 -6.99 6.27 -13.81
N ASP A 6 -8.23 6.57 -13.45
CA ASP A 6 -8.72 7.95 -13.27
C ASP A 6 -8.48 8.47 -11.83
N GLY A 7 -8.01 7.60 -10.93
CA GLY A 7 -7.64 7.94 -9.56
C GLY A 7 -8.78 7.76 -8.56
N LEU A 8 -8.84 8.62 -7.54
CA LEU A 8 -9.86 8.55 -6.48
C LEU A 8 -10.67 9.85 -6.45
N PRO A 9 -12.01 9.78 -6.32
CA PRO A 9 -12.85 10.97 -6.17
C PRO A 9 -12.46 11.82 -4.96
N THR A 10 -12.57 13.14 -5.09
CA THR A 10 -12.20 14.10 -4.03
C THR A 10 -12.98 13.85 -2.75
N GLU A 11 -14.28 13.56 -2.84
CA GLU A 11 -15.17 13.33 -1.69
C GLU A 11 -14.74 12.08 -0.90
N LEU A 12 -14.20 11.06 -1.60
CA LEU A 12 -13.64 9.88 -0.95
C LEU A 12 -12.33 10.21 -0.24
N LEU A 13 -11.47 11.03 -0.85
CA LEU A 13 -10.22 11.46 -0.26
C LEU A 13 -10.46 12.29 1.01
N GLU A 14 -11.42 13.22 0.97
CA GLU A 14 -11.79 14.07 2.12
C GLU A 14 -12.32 13.26 3.31
N ARG A 15 -13.03 12.16 3.04
CA ARG A 15 -13.56 11.25 4.06
C ARG A 15 -12.54 10.23 4.58
N ALA A 16 -11.38 10.10 3.94
CA ALA A 16 -10.39 9.10 4.32
C ALA A 16 -9.69 9.48 5.63
N GLU A 17 -9.79 8.60 6.64
CA GLU A 17 -9.09 8.77 7.93
C GLU A 17 -7.57 8.78 7.78
N SER A 18 -7.05 8.10 6.76
CA SER A 18 -5.63 8.06 6.46
C SER A 18 -5.38 7.90 4.96
N ARG A 19 -4.26 8.47 4.50
CA ARG A 19 -3.80 8.40 3.12
C ARG A 19 -2.36 7.90 3.12
N TRP A 20 -2.07 6.86 2.35
CA TRP A 20 -0.73 6.27 2.27
C TRP A 20 -0.14 6.56 0.89
N SER A 21 1.13 6.97 0.87
CA SER A 21 1.92 7.06 -0.35
C SER A 21 2.82 5.83 -0.46
N LEU A 22 2.85 5.21 -1.66
CA LEU A 22 3.74 4.09 -1.97
C LEU A 22 5.08 4.57 -2.56
N GLY A 23 5.29 5.88 -2.67
CA GLY A 23 6.45 6.51 -3.28
C GLY A 23 6.05 7.66 -4.22
N PRO A 24 7.04 8.33 -4.84
CA PRO A 24 6.79 9.46 -5.75
C PRO A 24 6.39 9.03 -7.17
N LEU A 25 6.50 7.73 -7.51
CA LEU A 25 6.16 7.21 -8.84
C LEU A 25 4.65 6.95 -8.97
N THR A 26 4.11 7.24 -10.15
CA THR A 26 2.76 6.77 -10.55
C THR A 26 2.85 5.29 -10.90
N LEU A 27 2.27 4.44 -10.07
CA LEU A 27 2.20 3.00 -10.31
C LEU A 27 0.90 2.64 -11.04
N PRO A 28 0.92 1.71 -12.01
CA PRO A 28 -0.31 1.09 -12.49
C PRO A 28 -1.09 0.49 -11.31
N HIS A 29 -2.42 0.66 -11.30
CA HIS A 29 -3.25 0.29 -10.14
C HIS A 29 -3.14 -1.19 -9.76
N GLU A 30 -2.92 -2.08 -10.72
CA GLU A 30 -2.67 -3.51 -10.48
C GLU A 30 -1.37 -3.74 -9.68
N ILE A 31 -0.30 -3.03 -10.04
CA ILE A 31 1.00 -3.10 -9.34
C ILE A 31 0.90 -2.48 -7.95
N ALA A 32 0.24 -1.31 -7.83
CA ALA A 32 0.01 -0.67 -6.54
C ALA A 32 -0.68 -1.62 -5.54
N ARG A 33 -1.63 -2.44 -6.03
CA ARG A 33 -2.33 -3.44 -5.21
C ARG A 33 -1.38 -4.54 -4.73
N VAL A 34 -0.53 -5.07 -5.60
CA VAL A 34 0.46 -6.09 -5.22
C VAL A 34 1.44 -5.54 -4.19
N VAL A 35 1.94 -4.31 -4.39
CA VAL A 35 2.84 -3.64 -3.43
C VAL A 35 2.18 -3.48 -2.07
N VAL A 36 0.93 -3.00 -2.00
CA VAL A 36 0.21 -2.89 -0.73
C VAL A 36 0.05 -4.24 -0.05
N TYR A 37 -0.31 -5.30 -0.78
CA TYR A 37 -0.43 -6.64 -0.18
C TYR A 37 0.90 -7.15 0.36
N GLU A 38 1.99 -6.96 -0.37
CA GLU A 38 3.31 -7.35 0.10
C GLU A 38 3.72 -6.59 1.37
N GLN A 39 3.48 -5.28 1.39
CA GLN A 39 3.83 -4.44 2.53
C GLN A 39 2.98 -4.76 3.78
N LEU A 40 1.71 -5.13 3.60
CA LEU A 40 0.86 -5.62 4.69
C LEU A 40 1.34 -6.98 5.21
N TYR A 41 1.71 -7.89 4.31
CA TYR A 41 2.31 -9.17 4.69
C TYR A 41 3.61 -8.94 5.47
N ARG A 42 4.51 -8.10 4.96
CA ARG A 42 5.76 -7.69 5.63
C ARG A 42 5.50 -7.14 7.03
N ALA A 43 4.58 -6.20 7.16
CA ALA A 43 4.22 -5.61 8.45
C ALA A 43 3.72 -6.67 9.44
N HIS A 44 2.89 -7.60 8.96
CA HIS A 44 2.39 -8.70 9.78
C HIS A 44 3.50 -9.67 10.21
N THR A 45 4.40 -10.08 9.30
CA THR A 45 5.55 -10.94 9.59
C THR A 45 6.47 -10.29 10.63
N ILE A 46 6.78 -8.99 10.47
CA ILE A 46 7.57 -8.22 11.45
C ILE A 46 6.87 -8.20 12.80
N ARG A 47 5.55 -7.95 12.84
CA ARG A 47 4.78 -7.92 14.10
C ARG A 47 4.79 -9.26 14.83
N ARG A 48 4.92 -10.37 14.11
CA ARG A 48 5.02 -11.73 14.67
C ARG A 48 6.44 -12.10 15.11
N GLY A 49 7.43 -11.23 14.90
CA GLY A 49 8.83 -11.52 15.20
C GLY A 49 9.46 -12.53 14.24
N GLU A 50 8.80 -12.84 13.13
CA GLU A 50 9.33 -13.74 12.11
C GLU A 50 10.39 -13.02 11.26
N LYS A 51 11.42 -13.75 10.82
CA LYS A 51 12.44 -13.18 9.94
C LYS A 51 11.83 -12.95 8.55
N TYR A 52 11.49 -11.69 8.29
CA TYR A 52 11.05 -11.27 6.97
C TYR A 52 12.23 -10.91 6.04
N HIS A 53 13.26 -10.24 6.57
CA HIS A 53 14.45 -9.88 5.78
C HIS A 53 15.45 -11.03 5.76
N ARG A 54 15.87 -11.47 4.56
CA ARG A 54 16.83 -12.56 4.32
C ARG A 54 18.30 -12.23 4.69
N GLY A 55 18.54 -11.21 5.50
CA GLY A 55 19.88 -10.83 5.96
C GLY A 55 19.78 -10.11 7.30
N SER A 56 19.96 -10.87 8.37
CA SER A 56 20.40 -10.39 9.68
C SER A 56 21.87 -10.72 9.83
#